data_AF-A0A7Z0LTG5-F1
#
_entry.id   AF-A0A7Z0LTG5-F1
#
_cell.length_a   1.000
_cell.length_b   1.000
_cell.length_c   1.000
_cell.angle_alpha   90.00
_cell.angle_beta   90.00
_cell.angle_gamma   90.00
#
_symmetry.space_group_name_H-M   'P 1'
#
loop_
_entity.id
_entity.type
_entity.pdbx_description
1 polymer ?
#
loop_
_entity_poly.entity_id
_entity_poly.type
_entity_poly.pdbx_seq_one_letter_code
_entity_poly.pdbx_strand_id
1 'polypeptide(L)'
;MHACVDSSTEFVVDARAAAEGFHFNSTAIQEGVTFEYIHGLANPDIRRGTQVESKLQVSAEKVLRFGMIDGTAVIDAEYAVFDPQNADGPELFRANGSKAKHLALALNRHEANLLVLSSSKLKAQELAIALAKQEDAEVVVIKMGPLGALVYDNGAISTVPAYRTERVWKIGSGDTFAAHFALGWMDNGLTAHGAASIASVATAFFCQNQGFPDPALLDNFKPQELQPSARYRAGYAPKIYLAGPFFTLAELWMVGQARRGWRPQVPSATLLKSARTGDGFLKYLSVDF
;
A
#
# COMPACT_ATOMS: atom_id res chain seq x y z
N MET A 1 5.54 -20.01 -1.22
CA MET A 1 5.95 -18.67 -1.67
C MET A 1 6.92 -18.82 -2.84
N HIS A 2 6.69 -18.13 -3.94
CA HIS A 2 7.61 -18.08 -5.09
C HIS A 2 8.24 -16.69 -5.17
N ALA A 3 9.56 -16.58 -5.34
CA ALA A 3 10.23 -15.29 -5.45
C ALA A 3 11.55 -15.38 -6.23
N CYS A 4 11.94 -14.29 -6.89
CA CYS A 4 13.30 -14.08 -7.40
C CYS A 4 14.15 -13.47 -6.29
N VAL A 5 15.24 -14.14 -5.88
CA VAL A 5 16.06 -13.70 -4.74
C VAL A 5 17.54 -13.92 -4.99
N ASP A 6 18.38 -13.04 -4.45
CA ASP A 6 19.81 -13.29 -4.35
C ASP A 6 20.13 -14.28 -3.21
N SER A 7 21.35 -14.79 -3.21
CA SER A 7 21.81 -15.78 -2.21
C SER A 7 21.66 -15.33 -0.75
N SER A 8 21.78 -14.03 -0.47
CA SER A 8 21.68 -13.50 0.89
C SER A 8 20.23 -13.48 1.37
N THR A 9 19.32 -13.08 0.47
CA THR A 9 17.89 -13.03 0.72
C THR A 9 17.30 -14.44 0.80
N GLU A 10 17.73 -15.33 -0.09
CA GLU A 10 17.34 -16.74 -0.10
C GLU A 10 17.58 -17.40 1.26
N PHE A 11 18.79 -17.25 1.82
CA PHE A 11 19.14 -17.79 3.13
C PHE A 11 18.20 -17.30 4.26
N VAL A 12 17.87 -16.01 4.27
CA VAL A 12 16.99 -15.42 5.29
C VAL A 12 15.56 -15.94 5.15
N VAL A 13 15.05 -16.03 3.91
CA VAL A 13 13.68 -16.49 3.65
C VAL A 13 13.56 -17.99 3.90
N ASP A 14 14.55 -18.80 3.57
CA ASP A 14 14.58 -20.23 3.90
C ASP A 14 14.52 -20.48 5.40
N ALA A 15 15.30 -19.74 6.20
CA ALA A 15 15.25 -19.84 7.65
C ALA A 15 13.85 -19.49 8.18
N ARG A 16 13.20 -18.48 7.59
CA ARG A 16 11.83 -18.11 7.94
C ARG A 16 10.81 -19.18 7.54
N ALA A 17 10.96 -19.73 6.33
CA ALA A 17 10.12 -20.80 5.79
C ALA A 17 10.15 -22.04 6.68
N ALA A 18 11.33 -22.43 7.15
CA ALA A 18 11.50 -23.53 8.09
C ALA A 18 10.86 -23.24 9.47
N ALA A 19 10.98 -22.02 9.98
CA ALA A 19 10.42 -21.63 11.27
C ALA A 19 8.88 -21.52 11.25
N GLU A 20 8.30 -21.05 10.14
CA GLU A 20 6.86 -20.83 9.98
C GLU A 20 6.13 -21.97 9.26
N GLY A 21 6.87 -22.95 8.73
CA GLY A 21 6.31 -24.15 8.12
C GLY A 21 5.70 -23.95 6.73
N PHE A 22 6.24 -23.04 5.92
CA PHE A 22 5.81 -22.85 4.53
C PHE A 22 6.88 -23.30 3.53
N HIS A 23 6.47 -23.65 2.31
CA HIS A 23 7.39 -23.99 1.23
C HIS A 23 7.85 -22.72 0.49
N PHE A 24 9.16 -22.53 0.39
CA PHE A 24 9.77 -21.47 -0.40
C PHE A 24 10.37 -22.03 -1.69
N ASN A 25 9.98 -21.43 -2.83
CA ASN A 25 10.46 -21.78 -4.16
C ASN A 25 11.19 -20.56 -4.72
N SER A 26 12.50 -20.50 -4.51
CA SER A 26 13.36 -19.43 -5.00
C SER A 26 13.69 -19.60 -6.48
N THR A 27 13.87 -18.47 -7.17
CA THR A 27 14.57 -18.40 -8.46
C THR A 27 15.77 -17.50 -8.25
N ALA A 28 16.97 -18.06 -8.41
CA ALA A 28 18.20 -17.34 -8.13
C ALA A 28 18.42 -16.18 -9.12
N ILE A 29 18.73 -15.01 -8.58
CA ILE A 29 19.20 -13.83 -9.30
C ILE A 29 20.58 -13.41 -8.75
N GLN A 30 21.36 -12.61 -9.49
CA GLN A 30 22.72 -12.27 -9.03
C GLN A 30 22.69 -11.17 -7.98
N GLU A 31 21.83 -10.16 -8.17
CA GLU A 31 21.69 -9.02 -7.26
C GLU A 31 20.21 -8.70 -7.08
N GLY A 32 19.74 -8.72 -5.83
CA GLY A 32 18.36 -8.35 -5.49
C GLY A 32 18.14 -6.84 -5.43
N VAL A 33 16.87 -6.47 -5.24
CA VAL A 33 16.48 -5.08 -4.99
C VAL A 33 16.68 -4.77 -3.52
N THR A 34 17.44 -3.72 -3.23
CA THR A 34 17.65 -3.23 -1.85
C THR A 34 16.89 -1.94 -1.63
N PHE A 35 16.15 -1.87 -0.52
CA PHE A 35 15.50 -0.65 -0.05
C PHE A 35 16.26 -0.11 1.15
N GLU A 36 16.92 1.03 0.98
CA GLU A 36 17.63 1.68 2.08
C GLU A 36 16.79 2.84 2.64
N TYR A 37 16.45 2.73 3.92
CA TYR A 37 15.75 3.77 4.67
C TYR A 37 16.72 4.42 5.67
N ILE A 38 17.09 5.68 5.41
CA ILE A 38 17.93 6.44 6.35
C ILE A 38 17.17 6.74 7.66
N HIS A 39 15.84 6.84 7.59
CA HIS A 39 14.94 6.97 8.75
C HIS A 39 13.49 6.61 8.37
N GLY A 40 12.61 6.41 9.36
CA GLY A 40 11.22 5.98 9.13
C GLY A 40 10.31 6.92 8.31
N LEU A 41 10.69 8.19 8.16
CA LEU A 41 10.00 9.16 7.29
C LEU A 41 10.60 9.32 5.88
N ALA A 42 11.67 8.59 5.56
CA ALA A 42 12.38 8.77 4.30
C ALA A 42 11.64 8.06 3.16
N ASN A 43 11.68 8.65 1.96
CA ASN A 43 11.48 7.85 0.76
C ASN A 43 12.68 6.90 0.64
N PRO A 44 12.47 5.60 0.38
CA PRO A 44 13.59 4.67 0.27
C PRO A 44 14.49 5.04 -0.91
N ASP A 45 15.79 4.90 -0.71
CA ASP A 45 16.73 4.76 -1.83
C ASP A 45 16.63 3.32 -2.34
N ILE A 46 16.09 3.15 -3.55
CA ILE A 46 15.87 1.84 -4.16
C ILE A 46 17.07 1.54 -5.05
N ARG A 47 17.92 0.62 -4.62
CA ARG A 47 19.07 0.15 -5.39
C ARG A 47 18.72 -1.13 -6.11
N ARG A 48 19.05 -1.14 -7.41
CA ARG A 48 18.72 -2.18 -8.37
C ARG A 48 19.98 -2.56 -9.12
N GLY A 49 20.21 -3.85 -9.34
CA GLY A 49 21.28 -4.31 -10.22
C GLY A 49 20.97 -4.00 -11.69
N THR A 50 21.96 -4.12 -12.56
CA THR A 50 21.78 -3.96 -14.03
C THR A 50 21.22 -5.23 -14.69
N GLN A 51 20.45 -6.03 -13.96
CA GLN A 51 20.05 -7.36 -14.41
C GLN A 51 18.91 -7.33 -15.43
N VAL A 52 18.81 -8.44 -16.18
CA VAL A 52 17.68 -8.73 -17.06
C VAL A 52 16.43 -8.93 -16.22
N GLU A 53 15.33 -8.36 -16.66
CA GLU A 53 14.01 -8.48 -16.02
C GLU A 53 13.67 -9.94 -15.72
N SER A 54 13.49 -10.25 -14.44
CA SER A 54 13.24 -11.63 -14.00
C SER A 54 11.78 -12.03 -14.25
N LYS A 55 11.55 -13.25 -14.73
CA LYS A 55 10.21 -13.75 -15.03
C LYS A 55 9.89 -15.01 -14.24
N LEU A 56 8.93 -14.90 -13.34
CA LEU A 56 8.35 -16.04 -12.63
C LEU A 56 7.16 -16.59 -13.41
N GLN A 57 7.03 -17.92 -13.44
CA GLN A 57 5.86 -18.62 -13.95
C GLN A 57 5.29 -19.49 -12.84
N VAL A 58 4.02 -19.26 -12.51
CA VAL A 58 3.35 -19.98 -11.42
C VAL A 58 1.98 -20.44 -11.91
N SER A 59 1.67 -21.72 -11.71
CA SER A 59 0.31 -22.23 -11.87
C SER A 59 -0.13 -22.88 -10.57
N ALA A 60 -1.24 -22.42 -10.03
CA ALA A 60 -1.80 -22.89 -8.76
C ALA A 60 -3.28 -22.52 -8.69
N GLU A 61 -4.06 -23.23 -7.88
CA GLU A 61 -5.50 -22.96 -7.74
C GLU A 61 -5.78 -21.53 -7.24
N LYS A 62 -5.07 -21.09 -6.20
CA LYS A 62 -5.27 -19.77 -5.57
C LYS A 62 -3.94 -19.03 -5.49
N VAL A 63 -3.87 -17.80 -5.98
CA VAL A 63 -2.64 -17.02 -6.04
C VAL A 63 -2.86 -15.60 -5.52
N LEU A 64 -2.08 -15.21 -4.51
CA LEU A 64 -1.83 -13.80 -4.21
C LEU A 64 -0.57 -13.36 -4.94
N ARG A 65 -0.72 -12.45 -5.90
CA ARG A 65 0.38 -11.88 -6.69
C ARG A 65 0.63 -10.45 -6.25
N PHE A 66 1.89 -10.14 -6.00
CA PHE A 66 2.38 -8.77 -5.85
C PHE A 66 3.06 -8.31 -7.13
N GLY A 67 2.97 -7.03 -7.46
CA GLY A 67 3.82 -6.44 -8.48
C GLY A 67 5.28 -6.48 -8.07
N MET A 68 6.16 -6.57 -9.06
CA MET A 68 7.60 -6.73 -8.88
C MET A 68 8.34 -5.51 -9.44
N ILE A 69 9.47 -5.18 -8.83
CA ILE A 69 10.26 -4.00 -9.19
C ILE A 69 11.19 -4.25 -10.39
N ASP A 70 11.89 -5.39 -10.37
CA ASP A 70 12.88 -5.79 -11.39
C ASP A 70 12.48 -7.13 -12.04
N GLY A 71 11.18 -7.29 -12.29
CA GLY A 71 10.64 -8.51 -12.85
C GLY A 71 9.13 -8.50 -12.98
N THR A 72 8.59 -9.66 -13.35
CA THR A 72 7.15 -9.89 -13.39
C THR A 72 6.84 -11.36 -13.06
N ALA A 73 5.62 -11.60 -12.57
CA ALA A 73 5.09 -12.93 -12.32
C ALA A 73 3.92 -13.20 -13.26
N VAL A 74 4.08 -14.16 -14.18
CA VAL A 74 3.01 -14.64 -15.05
C VAL A 74 2.33 -15.81 -14.36
N ILE A 75 1.05 -15.65 -14.05
CA ILE A 75 0.29 -16.65 -13.30
C ILE A 75 -0.85 -17.25 -14.13
N ASP A 76 -1.17 -18.52 -13.86
CA ASP A 76 -2.38 -19.19 -14.33
C ASP A 76 -3.09 -19.84 -13.14
N ALA A 77 -4.26 -19.30 -12.75
CA ALA A 77 -4.95 -19.65 -11.52
C ALA A 77 -6.47 -19.74 -11.63
N GLU A 78 -7.10 -20.47 -10.71
CA GLU A 78 -8.56 -20.42 -10.55
C GLU A 78 -8.97 -19.09 -9.91
N TYR A 79 -8.35 -18.76 -8.78
CA TYR A 79 -8.51 -17.50 -8.06
C TYR A 79 -7.21 -16.72 -8.01
N ALA A 80 -7.28 -15.42 -8.27
CA ALA A 80 -6.16 -14.50 -8.10
C ALA A 80 -6.55 -13.22 -7.37
N VAL A 81 -5.76 -12.86 -6.36
CA VAL A 81 -5.70 -11.50 -5.82
C VAL A 81 -4.43 -10.84 -6.35
N PHE A 82 -4.55 -9.65 -6.93
CA PHE A 82 -3.42 -8.88 -7.43
C PHE A 82 -3.28 -7.54 -6.70
N ASP A 83 -2.12 -7.32 -6.07
CA ASP A 83 -1.71 -6.03 -5.52
C ASP A 83 -0.53 -5.49 -6.35
N PRO A 84 -0.71 -4.42 -7.16
CA PRO A 84 0.31 -3.95 -8.09
C PRO A 84 1.61 -3.45 -7.43
N GLN A 85 1.60 -3.05 -6.14
CA GLN A 85 2.78 -2.67 -5.36
C GLN A 85 3.84 -1.77 -6.07
N ASN A 86 3.43 -0.94 -7.03
CA ASN A 86 4.35 -0.12 -7.81
C ASN A 86 3.81 1.31 -7.91
N ALA A 87 4.56 2.25 -7.34
CA ALA A 87 4.20 3.65 -7.25
C ALA A 87 4.46 4.44 -8.54
N ASP A 88 5.38 3.99 -9.40
CA ASP A 88 5.86 4.77 -10.55
C ASP A 88 5.27 4.27 -11.89
N GLY A 89 4.79 3.03 -11.94
CA GLY A 89 4.19 2.45 -13.14
C GLY A 89 3.57 1.08 -12.88
N PRO A 90 2.45 0.99 -12.16
CA PRO A 90 1.80 -0.29 -11.92
C PRO A 90 1.41 -0.95 -13.24
N GLU A 91 1.70 -2.25 -13.34
CA GLU A 91 1.28 -3.06 -14.49
C GLU A 91 -0.18 -3.52 -14.29
N LEU A 92 -0.90 -3.65 -15.39
CA LEU A 92 -2.18 -4.33 -15.42
C LEU A 92 -1.96 -5.84 -15.21
N PHE A 93 -2.87 -6.50 -14.48
CA PHE A 93 -2.77 -7.92 -14.15
C PHE A 93 -2.58 -8.75 -15.42
N ARG A 94 -3.41 -8.50 -16.44
CA ARG A 94 -3.40 -9.26 -17.71
C ARG A 94 -2.32 -8.82 -18.70
N ALA A 95 -1.65 -7.68 -18.49
CA ALA A 95 -0.71 -7.13 -19.48
C ALA A 95 0.50 -8.05 -19.75
N ASN A 96 0.93 -8.81 -18.75
CA ASN A 96 2.06 -9.74 -18.89
C ASN A 96 1.64 -11.16 -19.36
N GLY A 97 0.35 -11.36 -19.67
CA GLY A 97 -0.22 -12.65 -20.06
C GLY A 97 -0.78 -13.50 -18.91
N SER A 98 -0.86 -12.97 -17.69
CA SER A 98 -1.48 -13.68 -16.56
C SER A 98 -2.98 -13.93 -16.78
N LYS A 99 -3.46 -15.03 -16.21
CA LYS A 99 -4.83 -15.49 -16.30
C LYS A 99 -5.34 -15.91 -14.93
N ALA A 100 -6.59 -15.57 -14.67
CA ALA A 100 -7.36 -16.06 -13.55
C ALA A 100 -8.84 -16.18 -13.97
N LYS A 101 -9.55 -17.18 -13.45
CA LYS A 101 -11.01 -17.28 -13.65
C LYS A 101 -11.74 -16.28 -12.76
N HIS A 102 -11.37 -16.24 -11.48
CA HIS A 102 -11.84 -15.29 -10.49
C HIS A 102 -10.72 -14.31 -10.16
N LEU A 103 -10.93 -13.02 -10.44
CA LEU A 103 -9.92 -11.98 -10.25
C LEU A 103 -10.39 -10.89 -9.29
N ALA A 104 -9.55 -10.61 -8.28
CA ALA A 104 -9.68 -9.47 -7.40
C ALA A 104 -8.44 -8.56 -7.48
N LEU A 105 -8.66 -7.25 -7.53
CA LEU A 105 -7.59 -6.25 -7.47
C LEU A 105 -7.59 -5.59 -6.08
N ALA A 106 -6.43 -5.51 -5.42
CA ALA A 106 -6.29 -4.90 -4.09
C ALA A 106 -5.22 -3.80 -4.13
N LEU A 107 -5.62 -2.57 -4.42
CA LEU A 107 -4.72 -1.46 -4.70
C LEU A 107 -5.07 -0.21 -3.92
N ASN A 108 -4.14 0.73 -3.80
CA ASN A 108 -4.41 2.03 -3.18
C ASN A 108 -4.98 3.04 -4.19
N ARG A 109 -5.54 4.14 -3.68
CA ARG A 109 -6.14 5.20 -4.53
C ARG A 109 -5.12 5.80 -5.52
N HIS A 110 -3.84 5.89 -5.18
CA HIS A 110 -2.83 6.43 -6.07
C HIS A 110 -2.57 5.49 -7.25
N GLU A 111 -2.32 4.20 -6.98
CA GLU A 111 -2.17 3.14 -8.00
C GLU A 111 -3.40 3.06 -8.92
N ALA A 112 -4.62 3.14 -8.35
CA ALA A 112 -5.86 3.12 -9.12
C ALA A 112 -5.94 4.29 -10.12
N ASN A 113 -5.43 5.47 -9.74
CA ASN A 113 -5.38 6.61 -10.66
C ASN A 113 -4.33 6.43 -11.76
N LEU A 114 -3.23 5.74 -11.50
CA LEU A 114 -2.20 5.48 -12.52
C LEU A 114 -2.67 4.47 -13.58
N LEU A 115 -3.45 3.46 -13.16
CA LEU A 115 -3.94 2.41 -14.06
C LEU A 115 -5.12 2.83 -14.95
N VAL A 116 -5.91 3.81 -14.52
CA VAL A 116 -7.07 4.31 -15.28
C VAL A 116 -6.69 5.56 -16.06
N LEU A 117 -6.77 5.49 -17.39
CA LEU A 117 -6.58 6.65 -18.26
C LEU A 117 -7.62 7.74 -17.94
N SER A 118 -7.22 9.01 -17.86
CA SER A 118 -8.09 10.16 -17.52
C SER A 118 -8.69 10.14 -16.11
N SER A 119 -7.99 9.54 -15.14
CA SER A 119 -8.42 9.37 -13.74
C SER A 119 -8.49 10.64 -12.88
N SER A 120 -7.88 11.76 -13.30
CA SER A 120 -7.57 12.91 -12.44
C SER A 120 -8.78 13.59 -11.77
N LYS A 121 -10.01 13.25 -12.18
CA LYS A 121 -11.26 13.74 -11.58
C LYS A 121 -12.21 12.64 -11.11
N LEU A 122 -11.86 11.37 -11.27
CA LEU A 122 -12.78 10.27 -10.96
C LEU A 122 -12.86 10.02 -9.45
N LYS A 123 -14.08 9.73 -8.98
CA LYS A 123 -14.35 9.25 -7.63
C LYS A 123 -13.85 7.81 -7.48
N ALA A 124 -13.60 7.35 -6.25
CA ALA A 124 -13.13 5.98 -6.01
C ALA A 124 -14.06 4.93 -6.61
N GLN A 125 -15.38 5.16 -6.54
CA GLN A 125 -16.37 4.27 -7.13
C GLN A 125 -16.22 4.16 -8.66
N GLU A 126 -16.01 5.28 -9.34
CA GLU A 126 -15.82 5.32 -10.79
C GLU A 126 -14.51 4.65 -11.20
N LEU A 127 -13.45 4.85 -10.42
CA LEU A 127 -12.17 4.14 -10.61
C LEU A 127 -12.33 2.63 -10.46
N ALA A 128 -13.04 2.17 -9.41
CA ALA A 128 -13.25 0.75 -9.17
C ALA A 128 -14.04 0.10 -10.31
N ILE A 129 -15.10 0.75 -10.80
CA ILE A 129 -15.90 0.28 -11.93
C ILE A 129 -15.06 0.24 -13.22
N ALA A 130 -14.25 1.27 -13.48
CA ALA A 130 -13.39 1.32 -14.65
C ALA A 130 -12.34 0.20 -14.63
N LEU A 131 -11.70 -0.02 -13.49
CA LEU A 131 -10.72 -1.10 -13.30
C LEU A 131 -11.35 -2.48 -13.44
N ALA A 132 -12.52 -2.70 -12.82
CA ALA A 132 -13.25 -3.96 -12.93
C ALA A 132 -13.52 -4.31 -14.40
N LYS A 133 -13.97 -3.32 -15.18
CA LYS A 133 -14.23 -3.51 -16.62
C LYS A 133 -12.95 -3.71 -17.44
N GLN A 134 -11.89 -2.96 -17.13
CA GLN A 134 -10.63 -3.00 -17.87
C GLN A 134 -9.88 -4.34 -17.69
N GLU A 135 -9.96 -4.92 -16.49
CA GLU A 135 -9.26 -6.16 -16.14
C GLU A 135 -10.16 -7.40 -16.17
N ASP A 136 -11.46 -7.22 -16.43
CA ASP A 136 -12.48 -8.26 -16.28
C ASP A 136 -12.39 -8.89 -14.88
N ALA A 137 -12.36 -8.03 -13.86
CA ALA A 137 -12.22 -8.40 -12.46
C ALA A 137 -13.58 -8.37 -11.76
N GLU A 138 -13.87 -9.42 -11.00
CA GLU A 138 -15.08 -9.54 -10.18
C GLU A 138 -15.04 -8.57 -9.01
N VAL A 139 -13.84 -8.35 -8.46
CA VAL A 139 -13.65 -7.58 -7.24
C VAL A 139 -12.56 -6.52 -7.42
N VAL A 140 -12.83 -5.31 -6.93
CA VAL A 140 -11.82 -4.24 -6.84
C VAL A 140 -11.89 -3.59 -5.48
N VAL A 141 -10.80 -3.66 -4.72
CA VAL A 141 -10.64 -3.02 -3.42
C VAL A 141 -9.68 -1.85 -3.56
N ILE A 142 -10.20 -0.63 -3.34
CA ILE A 142 -9.40 0.59 -3.34
C ILE A 142 -9.15 1.04 -1.90
N LYS A 143 -7.91 0.92 -1.44
CA LYS A 143 -7.41 1.42 -0.14
C LYS A 143 -7.34 2.95 -0.18
N MET A 144 -8.05 3.63 0.72
CA MET A 144 -8.21 5.10 0.77
C MET A 144 -7.70 5.72 2.08
N GLY A 145 -6.72 5.07 2.73
CA GLY A 145 -6.10 5.57 3.95
C GLY A 145 -7.13 5.76 5.08
N PRO A 146 -7.22 6.93 5.72
CA PRO A 146 -8.18 7.20 6.81
C PRO A 146 -9.65 7.02 6.42
N LEU A 147 -9.98 7.03 5.13
CA LEU A 147 -11.34 6.77 4.65
C LEU A 147 -11.67 5.26 4.58
N GLY A 148 -10.74 4.39 4.97
CA GLY A 148 -10.91 2.94 4.89
C GLY A 148 -10.68 2.43 3.48
N ALA A 149 -11.48 1.46 3.05
CA ALA A 149 -11.41 0.87 1.71
C ALA A 149 -12.78 0.90 1.04
N LEU A 150 -12.79 1.14 -0.28
CA LEU A 150 -13.97 0.94 -1.13
C LEU A 150 -13.87 -0.45 -1.75
N VAL A 151 -14.96 -1.20 -1.73
CA VAL A 151 -15.04 -2.55 -2.29
C VAL A 151 -16.10 -2.54 -3.40
N TYR A 152 -15.68 -2.84 -4.61
CA TYR A 152 -16.52 -3.25 -5.72
C TYR A 152 -16.57 -4.78 -5.74
N ASP A 153 -17.76 -5.36 -5.83
CA ASP A 153 -18.00 -6.80 -5.90
C ASP A 153 -19.15 -7.07 -6.90
N ASN A 154 -18.81 -7.49 -8.12
CA ASN A 154 -19.77 -7.81 -9.18
C ASN A 154 -20.84 -6.73 -9.42
N GLY A 155 -20.43 -5.46 -9.34
CA GLY A 155 -21.31 -4.30 -9.52
C GLY A 155 -21.85 -3.70 -8.21
N ALA A 156 -21.83 -4.45 -7.10
CA ALA A 156 -22.16 -3.93 -5.79
C ALA A 156 -21.00 -3.08 -5.24
N ILE A 157 -21.31 -1.94 -4.62
CA ILE A 157 -20.33 -1.05 -4.00
C ILE A 157 -20.59 -1.01 -2.50
N SER A 158 -19.53 -1.21 -1.72
CA SER A 158 -19.56 -1.04 -0.27
C SER A 158 -18.27 -0.37 0.22
N THR A 159 -18.24 0.00 1.50
CA THR A 159 -17.06 0.57 2.14
C THR A 159 -16.77 -0.14 3.45
N VAL A 160 -15.49 -0.35 3.73
CA VAL A 160 -14.96 -0.87 4.99
C VAL A 160 -14.22 0.25 5.71
N PRO A 161 -14.44 0.48 7.02
CA PRO A 161 -13.75 1.53 7.75
C PRO A 161 -12.25 1.21 7.92
N ALA A 162 -11.45 2.27 8.13
CA ALA A 162 -10.16 2.13 8.80
C ALA A 162 -10.40 2.08 10.31
N TYR A 163 -9.45 1.56 11.09
CA TYR A 163 -9.57 1.47 12.53
C TYR A 163 -8.50 2.29 13.24
N ARG A 164 -8.86 2.84 14.41
CA ARG A 164 -7.94 3.60 15.26
C ARG A 164 -6.91 2.66 15.87
N THR A 165 -5.65 3.11 15.89
CA THR A 165 -4.55 2.45 16.57
C THR A 165 -3.86 3.41 17.53
N GLU A 166 -3.28 2.87 18.60
CA GLU A 166 -2.53 3.67 19.59
C GLU A 166 -1.19 4.17 19.05
N ARG A 167 -0.60 3.38 18.15
CA ARG A 167 0.62 3.69 17.40
C ARG A 167 0.48 3.22 15.96
N VAL A 168 1.33 3.76 15.08
CA VAL A 168 1.27 3.45 13.65
C VAL A 168 2.64 3.03 13.14
N TRP A 169 2.73 1.77 12.71
CA TRP A 169 3.80 1.24 11.88
C TRP A 169 3.26 0.97 10.47
N LYS A 170 3.77 1.70 9.48
CA LYS A 170 3.19 1.70 8.12
C LYS A 170 3.83 0.68 7.17
N ILE A 171 5.11 0.35 7.37
CA ILE A 171 5.87 -0.52 6.46
C ILE A 171 5.29 -1.93 6.52
N GLY A 172 4.80 -2.46 5.40
CA GLY A 172 4.15 -3.78 5.30
C GLY A 172 2.64 -3.81 5.55
N SER A 173 2.02 -2.65 5.82
CA SER A 173 0.55 -2.57 6.08
C SER A 173 -0.28 -2.93 4.84
N GLY A 174 0.17 -2.57 3.64
CA GLY A 174 -0.46 -2.97 2.38
C GLY A 174 -0.43 -4.47 2.18
N ASP A 175 0.71 -5.10 2.43
CA ASP A 175 0.91 -6.55 2.26
C ASP A 175 0.07 -7.34 3.26
N THR A 176 -0.02 -6.84 4.50
CA THR A 176 -0.91 -7.41 5.52
C THR A 176 -2.37 -7.41 5.07
N PHE A 177 -2.82 -6.29 4.50
CA PHE A 177 -4.18 -6.19 3.96
C PHE A 177 -4.37 -7.20 2.82
N ALA A 178 -3.46 -7.23 1.85
CA ALA A 178 -3.57 -8.10 0.68
C ALA A 178 -3.57 -9.60 1.09
N ALA A 179 -2.73 -9.99 2.04
CA ALA A 179 -2.65 -11.36 2.56
C ALA A 179 -3.94 -11.81 3.25
N HIS A 180 -4.49 -10.99 4.16
CA HIS A 180 -5.72 -11.35 4.88
C HIS A 180 -6.95 -11.27 3.97
N PHE A 181 -6.97 -10.34 3.02
CA PHE A 181 -8.01 -10.28 2.01
C PHE A 181 -8.00 -11.54 1.13
N ALA A 182 -6.82 -11.94 0.65
CA ALA A 182 -6.61 -13.16 -0.11
C ALA A 182 -7.08 -14.41 0.64
N LEU A 183 -6.69 -14.56 1.90
CA LEU A 183 -7.14 -15.66 2.76
C LEU A 183 -8.66 -15.66 2.92
N GLY A 184 -9.26 -14.51 3.21
CA GLY A 184 -10.71 -14.40 3.40
C GLY A 184 -11.52 -14.69 2.14
N TRP A 185 -11.12 -14.11 1.01
CA TRP A 185 -11.87 -14.18 -0.25
C TRP A 185 -11.63 -15.50 -1.00
N MET A 186 -10.37 -15.91 -1.17
CA MET A 186 -10.06 -17.12 -1.95
C MET A 186 -10.16 -18.41 -1.12
N ASP A 187 -9.76 -18.37 0.15
CA ASP A 187 -9.66 -19.60 0.95
C ASP A 187 -10.89 -19.87 1.80
N ASN A 188 -11.34 -18.86 2.54
CA ASN A 188 -12.50 -18.98 3.42
C ASN A 188 -13.85 -18.76 2.70
N GLY A 189 -13.82 -18.41 1.40
CA GLY A 189 -15.04 -18.21 0.59
C GLY A 189 -15.93 -17.05 1.07
N LEU A 190 -15.35 -16.04 1.73
CA LEU A 190 -16.09 -14.87 2.19
C LEU A 190 -16.44 -13.95 1.02
N THR A 191 -17.49 -13.14 1.20
CA THR A 191 -17.77 -12.01 0.29
C THR A 191 -16.59 -11.04 0.28
N ALA A 192 -16.42 -10.27 -0.80
CA ALA A 192 -15.33 -9.29 -0.89
C ALA A 192 -15.38 -8.28 0.26
N HIS A 193 -16.59 -7.86 0.66
CA HIS A 193 -16.78 -6.98 1.81
C HIS A 193 -16.34 -7.63 3.13
N GLY A 194 -16.71 -8.89 3.36
CA GLY A 194 -16.32 -9.64 4.56
C GLY A 194 -14.81 -9.83 4.66
N ALA A 195 -14.19 -10.26 3.56
CA ALA A 195 -12.74 -10.41 3.47
C ALA A 195 -12.01 -9.07 3.70
N ALA A 196 -12.47 -7.98 3.08
CA ALA A 196 -11.88 -6.65 3.27
C ALA A 196 -12.06 -6.12 4.69
N SER A 197 -13.17 -6.46 5.36
CA SER A 197 -13.42 -6.10 6.76
C SER A 197 -12.42 -6.75 7.70
N ILE A 198 -12.17 -8.06 7.55
CA ILE A 198 -11.16 -8.78 8.32
C ILE A 198 -9.75 -8.23 8.00
N ALA A 199 -9.45 -8.01 6.72
CA ALA A 199 -8.17 -7.46 6.29
C ALA A 199 -7.90 -6.07 6.88
N SER A 200 -8.91 -5.22 7.00
CA SER A 200 -8.77 -3.89 7.62
C SER A 200 -8.47 -3.99 9.12
N VAL A 201 -9.14 -4.89 9.85
CA VAL A 201 -8.86 -5.15 11.28
C VAL A 201 -7.45 -5.72 11.47
N ALA A 202 -7.06 -6.71 10.65
CA ALA A 202 -5.72 -7.30 10.70
C ALA A 202 -4.63 -6.28 10.40
N THR A 203 -4.87 -5.38 9.44
CA THR A 203 -3.96 -4.28 9.13
C THR A 203 -3.83 -3.32 10.30
N ALA A 204 -4.92 -3.01 11.00
CA ALA A 204 -4.88 -2.18 12.20
C ALA A 204 -4.09 -2.86 13.33
N PHE A 205 -4.27 -4.16 13.53
CA PHE A 205 -3.49 -4.95 14.49
C PHE A 205 -2.00 -4.88 14.17
N PHE A 206 -1.62 -5.14 12.92
CA PHE A 206 -0.24 -5.06 12.47
C PHE A 206 0.35 -3.66 12.65
N CYS A 207 -0.39 -2.60 12.26
CA CYS A 207 0.06 -1.22 12.42
C CYS A 207 0.29 -0.85 13.88
N GLN A 208 -0.47 -1.42 14.82
CA GLN A 208 -0.33 -1.17 16.24
C GLN A 208 0.81 -2.00 16.87
N ASN A 209 0.88 -3.29 16.55
CA ASN A 209 1.66 -4.26 17.31
C ASN A 209 2.91 -4.76 16.58
N GLN A 210 3.05 -4.49 15.28
CA GLN A 210 4.12 -5.02 14.41
C GLN A 210 4.18 -6.56 14.39
N GLY A 211 3.04 -7.21 14.64
CA GLY A 211 2.88 -8.66 14.63
C GLY A 211 1.77 -9.09 13.68
N PHE A 212 1.84 -10.34 13.22
CA PHE A 212 0.81 -10.97 12.41
C PHE A 212 -0.18 -11.68 13.32
N PRO A 213 -1.46 -11.26 13.34
CA PRO A 213 -2.42 -11.86 14.24
C PRO A 213 -2.90 -13.21 13.70
N ASP A 214 -2.95 -14.21 14.57
CA ASP A 214 -3.68 -15.45 14.30
C ASP A 214 -5.21 -15.21 14.45
N PRO A 215 -6.06 -16.19 14.11
CA PRO A 215 -7.51 -16.03 14.24
C PRO A 215 -7.97 -15.67 15.67
N ALA A 216 -7.33 -16.23 16.70
CA ALA A 216 -7.71 -15.96 18.09
C ALA A 216 -7.33 -14.53 18.53
N LEU A 217 -6.18 -14.02 18.07
CA LEU A 217 -5.77 -12.64 18.28
C LEU A 217 -6.67 -11.66 17.54
N LEU A 218 -7.06 -11.97 16.28
CA LEU A 218 -8.03 -11.17 15.53
C LEU A 218 -9.39 -11.13 16.21
N ASP A 219 -9.86 -12.26 16.73
CA ASP A 219 -11.14 -12.33 17.42
C ASP A 219 -11.17 -11.49 18.70
N ASN A 220 -10.05 -11.42 19.42
CA ASN A 220 -9.93 -10.60 20.62
C ASN A 220 -9.63 -9.12 20.33
N PHE A 221 -9.11 -8.80 19.15
CA PHE A 221 -8.80 -7.43 18.77
C PHE A 221 -10.03 -6.71 18.21
N LYS A 222 -10.66 -5.89 19.05
CA LYS A 222 -11.85 -5.08 18.68
C LYS A 222 -11.51 -3.58 18.64
N PRO A 223 -10.77 -3.12 17.61
CA PRO A 223 -10.39 -1.71 17.54
C PRO A 223 -11.60 -0.84 17.20
N GLN A 224 -11.59 0.40 17.67
CA GLN A 224 -12.63 1.36 17.34
C GLN A 224 -12.50 1.81 15.88
N GLU A 225 -13.62 1.86 15.15
CA GLU A 225 -13.64 2.45 13.81
C GLU A 225 -13.13 3.89 13.82
N LEU A 226 -12.28 4.21 12.84
CA LEU A 226 -11.89 5.57 12.56
C LEU A 226 -13.07 6.30 11.92
N GLN A 227 -13.43 7.43 12.49
CA GLN A 227 -14.53 8.27 12.03
C GLN A 227 -13.96 9.60 11.51
N PRO A 228 -13.61 9.70 10.21
CA PRO A 228 -13.19 10.97 9.61
C PRO A 228 -14.27 12.04 9.77
N SER A 229 -13.87 13.30 9.98
CA SER A 229 -14.83 14.39 10.08
C SER A 229 -15.58 14.60 8.75
N ALA A 230 -16.79 15.15 8.81
CA ALA A 230 -17.56 15.50 7.61
C ALA A 230 -16.76 16.44 6.68
N ARG A 231 -16.01 17.38 7.27
CA ARG A 231 -15.14 18.30 6.54
C ARG A 231 -14.03 17.55 5.79
N TYR A 232 -13.38 16.58 6.43
CA TYR A 232 -12.35 15.74 5.78
C TYR A 232 -12.93 14.93 4.63
N ARG A 233 -14.12 14.32 4.81
CA ARG A 233 -14.85 13.62 3.75
C ARG A 233 -15.23 14.52 2.57
N ALA A 234 -15.46 15.81 2.83
CA ALA A 234 -15.70 16.83 1.80
C ALA A 234 -14.41 17.31 1.10
N GLY A 235 -13.26 16.68 1.36
CA GLY A 235 -11.99 16.98 0.70
C GLY A 235 -11.12 18.01 1.43
N TYR A 236 -11.47 18.39 2.66
CA TYR A 236 -10.61 19.28 3.43
C TYR A 236 -9.32 18.60 3.87
N ALA A 237 -8.19 19.17 3.43
CA ALA A 237 -6.87 18.82 3.92
C ALA A 237 -6.55 19.65 5.18
N PRO A 238 -6.28 19.02 6.34
CA PRO A 238 -5.93 19.75 7.55
C PRO A 238 -4.58 20.45 7.42
N LYS A 239 -4.48 21.66 7.99
CA LYS A 239 -3.24 22.42 8.14
C LYS A 239 -2.47 21.88 9.34
N ILE A 240 -1.20 21.54 9.16
CA ILE A 240 -0.37 20.98 10.25
C ILE A 240 0.80 21.92 10.51
N TYR A 241 0.81 22.54 11.69
CA TYR A 241 1.95 23.33 12.11
C TYR A 241 3.06 22.42 12.65
N LEU A 242 4.22 22.45 12.00
CA LEU A 242 5.41 21.74 12.47
C LEU A 242 6.27 22.70 13.28
N ALA A 243 6.27 22.51 14.60
CA ALA A 243 7.17 23.19 15.52
C ALA A 243 8.47 22.39 15.66
N GLY A 244 9.59 22.99 15.31
CA GLY A 244 10.91 22.38 15.48
C GLY A 244 12.00 23.45 15.35
N PRO A 245 13.21 23.17 15.82
CA PRO A 245 14.33 24.08 15.62
C PRO A 245 14.68 24.16 14.12
N PHE A 246 15.27 25.28 13.70
CA PHE A 246 15.66 25.54 12.31
C PHE A 246 16.91 26.43 12.23
N PHE A 247 17.74 26.39 13.26
CA PHE A 247 18.93 27.22 13.41
C PHE A 247 20.14 26.60 12.71
N THR A 248 20.15 25.28 12.55
CA THR A 248 21.19 24.53 11.83
C THR A 248 20.65 23.87 10.55
N LEU A 249 21.56 23.49 9.65
CA LEU A 249 21.20 22.74 8.45
C LEU A 249 20.55 21.39 8.79
N ALA A 250 21.04 20.70 9.83
CA ALA A 250 20.50 19.42 10.27
C ALA A 250 19.06 19.56 10.76
N GLU A 251 18.78 20.62 11.53
CA GLU A 251 17.44 20.92 12.03
C GLU A 251 16.48 21.31 10.89
N LEU A 252 16.91 22.18 9.97
CA LEU A 252 16.16 22.52 8.75
C LEU A 252 15.86 21.29 7.91
N TRP A 253 16.84 20.39 7.76
CA TRP A 253 16.68 19.15 7.02
C TRP A 253 15.65 18.24 7.69
N MET A 254 15.73 18.04 9.01
CA MET A 254 14.79 17.20 9.77
C MET A 254 13.35 17.74 9.72
N VAL A 255 13.16 19.05 9.93
CA VAL A 255 11.84 19.70 9.75
C VAL A 255 11.36 19.56 8.31
N GLY A 256 12.27 19.68 7.34
CA GLY A 256 11.97 19.46 5.92
C GLY A 256 11.53 18.03 5.60
N GLN A 257 12.16 17.02 6.21
CA GLN A 257 11.77 15.62 6.09
C GLN A 257 10.39 15.36 6.70
N ALA A 258 10.16 15.84 7.93
CA ALA A 258 8.84 15.77 8.56
C ALA A 258 7.78 16.43 7.67
N ARG A 259 8.05 17.64 7.15
CA ARG A 259 7.12 18.31 6.23
C ARG A 259 6.77 17.49 4.99
N ARG A 260 7.74 16.80 4.39
CA ARG A 260 7.49 15.94 3.22
C ARG A 260 6.64 14.72 3.59
N GLY A 261 6.94 14.05 4.70
CA GLY A 261 6.22 12.86 5.15
C GLY A 261 4.74 13.12 5.50
N TRP A 262 4.38 14.36 5.84
CA TRP A 262 3.02 14.75 6.23
C TRP A 262 2.21 15.40 5.10
N ARG A 263 2.79 15.61 3.91
CA ARG A 263 1.99 16.01 2.74
C ARG A 263 1.08 14.85 2.32
N PRO A 264 -0.23 15.08 2.12
CA PRO A 264 -1.05 14.13 1.37
C PRO A 264 -0.37 13.86 0.02
N GLN A 265 -0.39 12.62 -0.46
CA GLN A 265 0.13 12.23 -1.79
C GLN A 265 -0.76 12.78 -2.92
N VAL A 266 -1.01 14.09 -2.94
CA VAL A 266 -1.70 14.84 -3.97
C VAL A 266 -0.79 16.00 -4.39
N PRO A 267 -0.49 16.17 -5.68
CA PRO A 267 0.45 17.18 -6.14
C PRO A 267 -0.23 18.56 -6.14
N SER A 268 0.09 19.40 -5.17
CA SER A 268 0.11 20.84 -5.40
C SER A 268 1.24 21.49 -4.61
N ALA A 269 2.06 22.27 -5.30
CA ALA A 269 3.12 23.07 -4.72
C ALA A 269 2.96 24.49 -5.26
N THR A 270 2.64 25.42 -4.36
CA THR A 270 2.88 26.85 -4.58
C THR A 270 3.71 27.35 -3.41
N LEU A 271 4.82 28.02 -3.73
CA LEU A 271 5.74 28.63 -2.78
C LEU A 271 5.59 30.16 -2.93
N LEU A 272 5.19 30.87 -1.87
CA LEU A 272 5.20 32.35 -1.85
C LEU A 272 5.75 32.91 -0.52
N LYS A 273 6.24 34.14 -0.62
CA LYS A 273 7.41 34.74 0.03
C LYS A 273 7.25 35.16 1.51
N SER A 274 8.41 35.35 2.15
CA SER A 274 8.62 35.94 3.47
C SER A 274 8.24 37.43 3.57
N ALA A 275 7.74 37.86 4.73
CA ALA A 275 7.63 39.27 5.12
C ALA A 275 8.64 39.63 6.24
N ARG A 276 9.21 40.84 6.16
CA ARG A 276 9.99 41.48 7.25
C ARG A 276 9.08 42.47 7.99
N THR A 277 9.19 42.53 9.32
CA THR A 277 8.83 43.70 10.12
C THR A 277 9.99 44.07 11.04
N GLY A 278 10.18 45.38 11.24
CA GLY A 278 11.29 45.97 11.97
C GLY A 278 11.30 45.59 13.46
N ASP A 279 12.51 45.48 13.99
CA ASP A 279 12.86 45.20 15.38
C ASP A 279 12.62 43.76 15.88
N GLY A 280 13.58 42.89 15.52
CA GLY A 280 13.75 41.53 16.06
C GLY A 280 13.50 40.42 15.05
N PHE A 281 14.46 39.49 14.90
CA PHE A 281 14.31 38.30 14.05
C PHE A 281 13.39 37.26 14.72
N LEU A 282 12.08 37.48 14.70
CA LEU A 282 11.10 36.40 14.77
C LEU A 282 10.80 35.92 13.35
N LYS A 283 11.53 34.90 12.90
CA LYS A 283 11.23 34.23 11.62
C LYS A 283 10.06 33.28 11.83
N TYR A 284 8.85 33.72 11.50
CA TYR A 284 7.69 32.84 11.39
C TYR A 284 7.68 32.15 10.03
N LEU A 285 7.58 30.82 10.05
CA LEU A 285 7.22 30.05 8.86
C LEU A 285 5.71 29.75 8.96
N SER A 286 4.90 30.72 8.53
CA SER A 286 3.47 30.51 8.27
C SER A 286 3.32 30.12 6.82
N VAL A 287 2.79 28.93 6.54
CA VAL A 287 2.48 28.50 5.17
C VAL A 287 1.03 28.06 5.14
N ASP A 288 0.26 28.70 4.26
CA ASP A 288 -1.10 28.31 3.96
C ASP A 288 -1.12 26.99 3.18
N PHE A 289 -1.86 26.02 3.72
CA PHE A 289 -2.27 24.80 3.03
C PHE A 289 -3.56 25.01 2.25
#